data_AF-A0A329QAF7-F1
#
_entry.id   AF-A0A329QAF7-F1
#
_cell.length_a   1.000
_cell.length_b   1.000
_cell.length_c   1.000
_cell.angle_alpha   90.00
_cell.angle_beta   90.00
_cell.angle_gamma   90.00
#
_symmetry.space_group_name_H-M   'P 1'
#
loop_
_entity.id
_entity.type
_entity.pdbx_description
1 polymer ?
#
loop_
_entity_poly.entity_id
_entity_poly.type
_entity_poly.pdbx_seq_one_letter_code
_entity_poly.pdbx_strand_id
1 'polypeptide(L)' 'RRSLPLATQHLRIVQSHTGDRAGTIGAAVMVIDHALSPAQVNALAGV' A
#
# COMPACT_ATOMS: atom_id res chain seq x y z
N ARG A 1 39.10 -0.11 -9.77
CA ARG A 1 38.38 -0.47 -8.52
C ARG A 1 36.92 -0.05 -8.69
N ARG A 2 35.97 -0.98 -8.65
CA ARG A 2 34.52 -0.70 -8.80
C ARG A 2 33.92 -0.59 -7.39
N SER A 3 33.14 0.45 -7.12
CA SER A 3 32.44 0.59 -5.84
C SER A 3 31.44 -0.55 -5.67
N LEU A 4 31.38 -1.12 -4.47
CA LEU A 4 30.22 -1.92 -4.06
C LEU A 4 29.01 -0.97 -3.97
N PRO A 5 27.80 -1.41 -4.38
CA PRO A 5 26.61 -0.59 -4.30
C PRO A 5 26.18 -0.41 -2.83
N LEU A 6 26.83 0.53 -2.13
CA LEU A 6 26.55 0.91 -0.74
C LEU A 6 25.07 1.27 -0.53
N ALA A 7 24.42 1.83 -1.56
CA ALA A 7 23.00 2.17 -1.52
C ALA A 7 22.10 0.95 -1.24
N THR A 8 22.55 -0.26 -1.59
CA THR A 8 21.78 -1.50 -1.43
C THR A 8 22.30 -2.40 -0.31
N GLN A 9 23.29 -1.96 0.49
CA GLN A 9 23.96 -2.82 1.48
C GLN A 9 23.02 -3.38 2.56
N HIS A 10 21.88 -2.74 2.79
CA HIS A 10 20.85 -3.17 3.76
C HIS A 10 19.52 -3.55 3.11
N LEU A 11 19.45 -3.58 1.77
CA LEU A 11 18.24 -3.98 1.09
C LEU A 11 18.05 -5.50 1.26
N ARG A 12 16.86 -5.92 1.68
CA ARG A 12 16.50 -7.33 1.81
C ARG A 12 15.29 -7.63 0.94
N ILE A 13 15.35 -8.75 0.23
CA ILE A 13 14.19 -9.33 -0.43
C ILE A 13 13.51 -10.21 0.62
N VAL A 14 12.28 -9.85 1.00
CA VAL A 14 11.48 -10.55 2.01
C VAL A 14 10.12 -10.90 1.44
N GLN A 15 9.50 -11.97 1.96
CA GLN A 15 8.13 -12.30 1.61
C GLN A 15 7.14 -11.31 2.25
N SER A 16 5.99 -11.13 1.62
CA SER A 16 4.90 -10.34 2.21
C SER A 16 4.42 -11.00 3.50
N HIS A 17 4.24 -10.21 4.57
CA HIS A 17 3.65 -10.66 5.82
C HIS A 17 2.22 -11.21 5.64
N THR A 18 1.50 -10.72 4.63
CA THR A 18 0.13 -11.14 4.33
C THR A 18 0.05 -12.28 3.29
N GLY A 19 1.21 -12.78 2.84
CA GLY A 19 1.32 -13.88 1.88
C GLY A 19 0.51 -13.62 0.61
N ASP A 20 -0.17 -14.66 0.12
CA ASP A 20 -0.94 -14.65 -1.14
C ASP A 20 -2.06 -13.61 -1.16
N ARG A 21 -2.52 -13.14 0.01
CA ARG A 21 -3.61 -12.15 0.13
C ARG A 21 -3.14 -10.71 0.11
N ALA A 22 -1.83 -10.46 -0.01
CA ALA A 22 -1.27 -9.11 0.04
C ALA A 22 -1.93 -8.15 -0.97
N GLY A 23 -2.13 -8.62 -2.20
CA GLY A 23 -2.79 -7.83 -3.25
C GLY A 23 -4.25 -7.51 -2.91
N THR A 24 -5.01 -8.50 -2.46
CA THR A 24 -6.43 -8.30 -2.12
C THR A 24 -6.62 -7.42 -0.89
N ILE A 25 -5.73 -7.52 0.10
CA ILE A 25 -5.76 -6.67 1.30
C ILE A 25 -5.43 -5.22 0.91
N GLY A 26 -4.38 -5.01 0.11
CA GLY A 26 -4.05 -3.67 -0.38
C GLY A 26 -5.20 -3.05 -1.19
N ALA A 27 -5.83 -3.83 -2.07
CA ALA A 27 -6.99 -3.40 -2.83
C ALA A 27 -8.19 -3.03 -1.93
N ALA A 28 -8.50 -3.86 -0.93
CA ALA A 28 -9.56 -3.57 0.03
C ALA A 28 -9.29 -2.27 0.79
N VAL A 29 -8.05 -2.04 1.24
CA VAL A 29 -7.65 -0.79 1.89
C VAL A 29 -7.85 0.41 0.96
N MET A 30 -7.40 0.33 -0.29
CA MET A 30 -7.60 1.41 -1.27
C MET A 30 -9.09 1.71 -1.52
N VAL A 31 -9.92 0.67 -1.64
CA VAL A 31 -11.36 0.82 -1.86
C VAL A 31 -12.03 1.44 -0.64
N ILE A 32 -11.68 0.99 0.57
CA ILE A 32 -12.22 1.53 1.82
C ILE A 32 -11.86 3.01 1.96
N ASP A 33 -10.59 3.36 1.74
CA ASP A 33 -10.10 4.75 1.82
C ASP A 33 -10.83 5.66 0.82
N HIS A 34 -11.01 5.19 -0.41
CA HIS A 34 -11.76 5.91 -1.43
C HIS A 34 -13.24 6.07 -1.07
N ALA A 35 -13.91 4.95 -0.73
CA ALA A 35 -15.35 4.91 -0.49
C ALA A 35 -15.76 5.67 0.78
N LEU A 36 -14.89 5.70 1.80
CA LEU A 36 -15.12 6.41 3.06
C LEU A 36 -14.45 7.79 3.10
N SER A 37 -13.96 8.29 1.96
CA SER A 37 -13.40 9.64 1.88
C SER A 37 -14.46 10.69 2.28
N PRO A 38 -14.08 11.82 2.89
CA PRO A 38 -15.03 12.85 3.30
C PRO A 38 -15.91 13.32 2.14
N ALA A 39 -15.36 13.43 0.92
CA ALA A 39 -16.11 13.80 -0.26
C ALA A 39 -17.23 12.79 -0.60
N GLN A 40 -16.94 11.48 -0.54
CA GLN A 40 -17.94 10.44 -0.79
C GLN A 40 -18.99 10.37 0.32
N VAL A 41 -18.58 10.57 1.57
CA VAL A 41 -19.51 10.62 2.71
C VAL A 41 -20.43 11.83 2.61
N ASN A 42 -19.89 13.01 2.29
CA ASN A 42 -20.68 14.23 2.09
C ASN A 42 -21.64 14.10 0.92
N ALA A 43 -21.19 13.53 -0.20
CA ALA A 43 -22.04 13.24 -1.36
C ALA A 43 -23.21 12.30 -1.00
N LEU A 44 -22.97 11.30 -0.14
CA LEU A 44 -24.01 10.41 0.34
C LEU A 44 -24.97 11.10 1.34
N ALA A 45 -24.44 11.95 2.21
CA ALA A 45 -25.22 12.71 3.20
C ALA A 45 -25.98 13.91 2.59
N GLY A 46 -25.65 14.29 1.35
CA GLY A 46 -26.26 15.44 0.66
C GLY A 46 -25.85 16.79 1.25
N VAL A 47 -24.66 16.86 1.88
CA VAL A 47 -24.11 18.06 2.55
C VAL A 47 -22.88 18.62 1.85
#